data_AF-A0A923FQ82-F1
#
_entry.id   AF-A0A923FQ82-F1
#
_cell.length_a   1.000
_cell.length_b   1.000
_cell.length_c   1.000
_cell.angle_alpha   90.00
_cell.angle_beta   90.00
_cell.angle_gamma   90.00
#
_symmetry.space_group_name_H-M   'P 1'
#
loop_
_entity.id
_entity.type
_entity.pdbx_description
1 polymer ?
#
loop_
_entity_poly.entity_id
_entity_poly.type
_entity_poly.pdbx_seq_one_letter_code
_entity_poly.pdbx_strand_id
1 'polypeptide(L)'
;AHPLAARTSVELRDLCDDPFILTEAGSSELVWRLFNSARLTPNVRYRCSQLLSTLDIVSRGDAVSVVSEGSLPSIENPGFVFRPLSPPIPRQIGLAVLDRRQSSPATLAFIELARTLLPV
;
A
#
# COMPACT_ATOMS: atom_id res chain seq x y z
N ALA A 1 11.81 18.03 -6.20
CA ALA A 1 10.46 18.31 -5.67
C ALA A 1 9.44 17.87 -6.72
N HIS A 2 8.50 16.99 -6.37
CA HIS A 2 7.53 16.41 -7.30
C HIS A 2 6.22 17.23 -7.31
N PRO A 3 5.59 17.52 -8.47
CA PRO A 3 4.34 18.31 -8.51
C PRO A 3 3.21 17.74 -7.65
N LEU A 4 3.04 16.41 -7.65
CA LEU A 4 2.02 15.74 -6.83
C LEU A 4 2.24 15.90 -5.31
N ALA A 5 3.46 16.20 -4.86
CA ALA A 5 3.76 16.40 -3.45
C ALA A 5 3.05 17.64 -2.85
N ALA A 6 2.75 18.63 -3.68
CA ALA A 6 2.06 19.85 -3.25
C ALA A 6 0.54 19.67 -3.09
N ARG A 7 -0.03 18.57 -3.59
CA ARG A 7 -1.47 18.28 -3.48
C ARG A 7 -1.78 17.69 -2.11
N THR A 8 -3.04 17.80 -1.66
CA THR A 8 -3.51 17.15 -0.41
C THR A 8 -3.91 15.69 -0.63
N SER A 9 -4.25 15.32 -1.86
CA SER A 9 -4.55 13.96 -2.33
C SER A 9 -4.24 13.85 -3.82
N VAL A 10 -4.20 12.63 -4.34
CA VAL A 10 -3.91 12.34 -5.75
C VAL A 10 -4.95 11.40 -6.33
N GLU A 11 -5.33 11.59 -7.60
CA GLU A 11 -6.14 10.60 -8.31
C GLU A 11 -5.25 9.49 -8.84
N LEU A 12 -5.82 8.29 -9.03
CA LEU A 12 -5.09 7.16 -9.59
C LEU A 12 -4.51 7.45 -10.99
N ARG A 13 -5.22 8.27 -11.79
CA ARG A 13 -4.77 8.67 -13.13
C ARG A 13 -3.48 9.49 -13.10
N ASP A 14 -3.29 10.32 -12.06
CA ASP A 14 -2.14 11.21 -11.94
C ASP A 14 -0.84 10.41 -11.89
N LEU A 15 -0.90 9.17 -11.39
CA LEU A 15 0.26 8.29 -11.26
C LEU A 15 0.69 7.65 -12.60
N CYS A 16 -0.12 7.77 -13.65
CA CYS A 16 0.18 7.18 -14.96
C CYS A 16 1.15 8.05 -15.77
N ASP A 17 1.28 9.34 -15.43
CA ASP A 17 2.15 10.29 -16.12
C ASP A 17 3.63 10.16 -15.71
N ASP A 18 3.90 9.49 -14.59
CA ASP A 18 5.23 9.31 -14.00
C ASP A 18 5.70 7.85 -14.07
N PRO A 19 7.03 7.59 -14.02
CA PRO A 19 7.54 6.24 -13.80
C PRO A 19 6.97 5.65 -12.50
N PHE A 20 6.48 4.42 -12.58
CA PHE A 20 5.80 3.76 -11.46
C PHE A 20 6.60 2.58 -10.92
N ILE A 21 6.66 2.47 -9.59
CA ILE A 21 7.16 1.28 -8.88
C ILE A 21 5.96 0.42 -8.49
N LEU A 22 5.86 -0.77 -9.07
CA LEU A 22 4.87 -1.73 -8.62
C LEU A 22 5.37 -2.46 -7.37
N THR A 23 4.67 -2.27 -6.25
CA THR A 23 5.00 -2.96 -4.98
C THR A 23 4.73 -4.45 -5.09
N GLU A 24 5.75 -5.26 -4.79
CA GLU A 24 5.71 -6.72 -4.66
C GLU A 24 5.71 -7.20 -3.20
N ALA A 25 5.64 -6.25 -2.26
CA ALA A 25 5.48 -6.49 -0.83
C ALA A 25 4.01 -6.85 -0.47
N GLY A 26 3.46 -7.89 -1.12
CA GLY A 26 2.15 -8.47 -0.80
C GLY A 26 0.92 -7.65 -1.23
N SER A 27 1.10 -6.57 -1.99
CA SER A 27 0.00 -5.71 -2.46
C SER A 27 -0.07 -5.55 -3.99
N SER A 28 0.78 -6.25 -4.76
CA SER A 28 0.87 -6.12 -6.23
C SER A 28 -0.46 -6.36 -6.90
N GLU A 29 -1.13 -7.44 -6.54
CA GLU A 29 -2.39 -7.84 -7.16
C GLU A 29 -3.49 -6.81 -6.88
N LEU A 30 -3.52 -6.23 -5.68
CA LEU A 30 -4.48 -5.18 -5.33
C LEU A 30 -4.21 -3.90 -6.13
N VAL A 31 -2.94 -3.46 -6.19
CA VAL A 31 -2.55 -2.26 -6.95
C VAL A 31 -2.80 -2.48 -8.45
N TRP A 32 -2.51 -3.67 -8.99
CA TRP A 32 -2.77 -3.99 -10.39
C TRP A 32 -4.27 -4.00 -10.71
N ARG A 33 -5.09 -4.64 -9.87
CA ARG A 33 -6.56 -4.62 -10.01
C ARG A 33 -7.12 -3.21 -9.92
N LEU A 34 -6.55 -2.37 -9.06
CA LEU A 34 -6.96 -0.99 -8.92
C LEU A 34 -6.83 -0.24 -10.27
N PHE A 35 -5.65 -0.28 -10.90
CA PHE A 35 -5.44 0.32 -12.22
C PHE A 35 -6.33 -0.30 -13.31
N ASN A 36 -6.41 -1.63 -13.36
CA ASN A 36 -7.24 -2.33 -14.35
C ASN A 36 -8.73 -1.97 -14.23
N SER A 37 -9.27 -1.89 -13.02
CA SER A 37 -10.67 -1.54 -12.78
C SER A 37 -11.01 -0.13 -13.26
N ALA A 38 -10.04 0.78 -13.19
CA ALA A 38 -10.12 2.14 -13.71
C ALA A 38 -9.78 2.24 -15.22
N ARG A 39 -9.44 1.13 -15.89
CA ARG A 39 -8.95 1.09 -17.28
C ARG A 39 -7.70 1.97 -17.49
N LEU A 40 -6.85 2.05 -16.48
CA LEU A 40 -5.59 2.77 -16.49
C LEU A 40 -4.42 1.80 -16.61
N THR A 41 -3.29 2.26 -17.15
CA THR A 41 -2.06 1.47 -17.25
C THR A 41 -0.91 2.32 -16.74
N PRO A 42 -0.35 2.02 -15.54
CA PRO A 42 0.80 2.75 -15.03
C PRO A 42 2.05 2.40 -15.84
N ASN A 43 2.97 3.36 -15.98
CA ASN A 43 4.27 3.14 -16.59
C ASN A 43 5.23 2.41 -15.62
N VAL A 44 5.04 1.10 -15.45
CA VAL A 44 5.83 0.29 -14.50
C VAL A 44 7.29 0.23 -14.95
N ARG A 45 8.15 1.00 -14.27
CA ARG A 45 9.60 1.06 -14.52
C ARG A 45 10.39 0.18 -13.56
N TYR A 46 9.84 -0.03 -12.36
CA TYR A 46 10.46 -0.80 -11.28
C TYR A 46 9.46 -1.77 -10.63
N ARG A 47 10.00 -2.86 -10.09
CA ARG A 47 9.29 -3.82 -9.24
C ARG A 47 10.10 -4.04 -7.98
N CYS A 48 9.48 -3.93 -6.82
CA CYS A 48 10.20 -3.97 -5.54
C CYS A 48 9.45 -4.83 -4.53
N SER A 49 10.11 -5.87 -4.02
CA SER A 49 9.55 -6.79 -3.00
C SER A 49 9.61 -6.24 -1.58
N GLN A 50 10.35 -5.15 -1.36
CA GLN A 50 10.57 -4.55 -0.04
C GLN A 50 10.14 -3.08 -0.03
N LEU A 51 9.44 -2.68 1.04
CA LEU A 51 8.95 -1.30 1.20
C LEU A 51 10.10 -0.30 1.27
N LEU A 52 11.13 -0.57 2.07
CA LEU A 52 12.25 0.37 2.25
C LEU A 52 12.98 0.65 0.93
N SER A 53 13.16 -0.36 0.08
CA SER A 53 13.72 -0.17 -1.27
C SER A 53 12.81 0.68 -2.15
N THR A 54 11.48 0.49 -2.06
CA THR A 54 10.51 1.35 -2.77
C THR A 54 10.66 2.81 -2.32
N LEU A 55 10.74 3.05 -1.01
CA LEU A 55 10.90 4.40 -0.45
C LEU A 55 12.24 5.05 -0.84
N ASP A 56 13.31 4.27 -0.95
CA ASP A 56 14.63 4.75 -1.40
C ASP A 56 14.66 5.16 -2.88
N ILE A 57 13.91 4.48 -3.75
CA ILE A 57 13.76 4.88 -5.15
C ILE A 57 12.91 6.16 -5.26
N VAL A 58 11.82 6.23 -4.48
CA VAL A 58 10.98 7.45 -4.42
C VAL A 58 11.76 8.64 -3.88
N SER A 59 12.61 8.45 -2.86
CA SER A 59 13.38 9.54 -2.24
C SER A 59 14.39 10.18 -3.19
N ARG A 60 14.89 9.40 -4.16
CA ARG A 60 15.75 9.88 -5.25
C ARG A 60 14.99 10.60 -6.36
N GLY A 61 13.66 10.51 -6.36
CA GLY A 61 12.80 11.12 -7.38
C GLY A 61 12.70 10.30 -8.67
N ASP A 62 13.09 9.02 -8.65
CA ASP A 62 13.15 8.18 -9.85
C ASP A 62 11.76 7.69 -10.31
N ALA A 63 10.79 7.59 -9.38
CA ALA A 63 9.45 7.07 -9.62
C ALA A 63 8.48 7.36 -8.47
N VAL A 64 7.17 7.17 -8.72
CA VAL A 64 6.08 7.18 -7.73
C VAL A 64 5.59 5.75 -7.44
N SER A 65 4.85 5.55 -6.33
CA SER A 65 4.30 4.23 -5.99
C SER A 65 3.00 4.34 -5.16
N VAL A 66 2.26 3.24 -5.12
CA VAL A 66 1.13 3.03 -4.21
C VAL A 66 1.52 1.96 -3.20
N VAL A 67 1.41 2.28 -1.91
CA VAL A 67 1.71 1.37 -0.79
C VAL A 67 0.57 1.38 0.22
N SER A 68 0.56 0.41 1.13
CA SER A 68 -0.42 0.38 2.22
C SER A 68 -0.05 1.41 3.28
N GLU A 69 -1.01 2.25 3.69
CA GLU A 69 -0.82 3.23 4.76
C GLU A 69 -0.34 2.60 6.07
N GLY A 70 -0.90 1.45 6.46
CA GLY A 70 -0.48 0.73 7.68
C GLY A 70 0.94 0.15 7.63
N SER A 71 1.60 0.17 6.48
CA SER A 71 3.01 -0.24 6.34
C SER A 71 4.00 0.91 6.45
N LEU A 72 3.51 2.16 6.47
CA LEU A 72 4.36 3.33 6.46
C LEU A 72 5.18 3.42 7.75
N PRO A 73 6.49 3.70 7.66
CA PRO A 73 7.30 3.92 8.85
C PRO A 73 6.85 5.20 9.55
N SER A 74 6.93 5.22 10.88
CA SER A 74 6.63 6.41 11.70
C SER A 74 7.68 7.54 11.58
N ILE A 75 8.64 7.39 10.67
CA ILE A 75 9.78 8.30 10.52
C ILE A 75 9.41 9.37 9.50
N GLU A 76 9.48 10.64 9.91
CA GLU A 76 9.49 11.75 8.98
C GLU A 76 10.79 11.72 8.17
N ASN A 77 10.67 11.56 6.85
CA ASN A 77 11.81 11.54 5.95
C ASN A 77 11.66 12.69 4.93
N PRO A 78 12.64 13.61 4.83
CA PRO A 78 12.56 14.74 3.91
C PRO A 78 12.57 14.34 2.42
N GLY A 79 12.91 13.09 2.09
CA GLY A 79 13.04 12.61 0.71
C GLY A 79 11.72 12.26 0.02
N PHE A 80 10.64 11.98 0.75
CA PHE A 80 9.36 11.60 0.16
C PHE A 80 8.18 12.16 0.96
N VAL A 81 7.01 12.19 0.33
CA VAL A 81 5.75 12.53 1.01
C VAL A 81 4.68 11.49 0.67
N PHE A 82 3.84 11.19 1.65
CA PHE A 82 2.67 10.34 1.44
C PHE A 82 1.45 11.19 1.12
N ARG A 83 0.70 10.79 0.09
CA ARG A 83 -0.57 11.41 -0.27
C ARG A 83 -1.65 10.35 -0.42
N PRO A 84 -2.82 10.53 0.21
CA PRO A 84 -3.92 9.59 0.04
C PRO A 84 -4.44 9.65 -1.40
N LEU A 85 -4.94 8.51 -1.87
CA LEU A 85 -5.68 8.45 -3.12
C LEU A 85 -7.07 9.06 -2.94
N SER A 86 -7.55 9.75 -3.96
CA SER A 86 -8.92 10.26 -4.07
C SER A 86 -9.61 9.63 -5.30
N PRO A 87 -10.73 8.90 -5.12
CA PRO A 87 -11.34 8.54 -3.84
C PRO A 87 -10.45 7.59 -3.01
N PRO A 88 -10.62 7.54 -1.67
CA PRO A 88 -9.92 6.58 -0.83
C PRO A 88 -10.24 5.14 -1.23
N ILE A 89 -9.23 4.26 -1.20
CA ILE A 89 -9.38 2.83 -1.51
C ILE A 89 -9.22 2.03 -0.22
N PRO A 90 -10.33 1.60 0.41
CA PRO A 90 -10.25 0.84 1.64
C PRO A 90 -9.69 -0.56 1.38
N ARG A 91 -8.87 -1.03 2.31
CA ARG A 91 -8.39 -2.42 2.34
C ARG A 91 -8.99 -3.10 3.57
N GLN A 92 -9.69 -4.22 3.35
CA GLN A 92 -10.15 -5.06 4.44
C GLN A 92 -9.08 -6.10 4.78
N ILE A 93 -8.75 -6.23 6.07
CA ILE A 93 -7.84 -7.25 6.60
C ILE A 93 -8.70 -8.29 7.31
N GLY A 94 -8.48 -9.57 6.98
CA GLY A 94 -9.25 -10.69 7.54
C GLY A 94 -8.36 -11.67 8.30
N LEU A 95 -8.96 -12.34 9.29
CA LEU A 95 -8.37 -13.49 9.98
C LEU A 95 -9.03 -14.76 9.48
N ALA A 96 -8.23 -15.75 9.07
CA ALA A 96 -8.70 -17.03 8.60
C ALA A 96 -8.06 -18.18 9.39
N VAL A 97 -8.88 -19.17 9.73
CA VAL A 97 -8.47 -20.47 10.27
C VAL A 97 -9.21 -21.55 9.50
N LEU A 98 -8.60 -22.73 9.33
CA LEU A 98 -9.19 -23.83 8.56
C LEU A 98 -10.52 -24.31 9.16
N ASP A 99 -10.51 -24.60 10.46
CA ASP A 99 -11.71 -24.88 11.24
C ASP A 99 -11.57 -24.26 12.64
N ARG A 100 -12.41 -23.26 12.93
CA ARG A 100 -12.41 -22.57 14.21
C ARG A 100 -12.70 -23.50 15.39
N ARG A 101 -13.45 -24.58 15.18
CA ARG A 101 -13.80 -25.56 16.21
C ARG A 101 -12.59 -26.40 16.65
N GLN A 102 -11.59 -26.51 15.76
CA GLN A 102 -10.36 -27.26 15.99
C GLN A 102 -9.18 -26.34 16.35
N SER A 103 -9.39 -25.03 16.41
CA SER A 103 -8.35 -24.06 16.79
C SER A 103 -7.89 -24.27 18.24
N SER A 104 -6.58 -24.22 18.45
CA SER A 104 -5.99 -24.27 19.79
C SER A 104 -6.45 -23.08 20.66
N PRO A 105 -6.40 -23.18 22.00
CA PRO A 105 -6.67 -22.05 22.88
C PRO A 105 -5.79 -20.82 22.56
N ALA A 106 -4.51 -21.03 22.21
CA ALA A 106 -3.60 -19.95 21.83
C ALA A 106 -4.04 -19.24 20.53
N THR A 107 -4.52 -19.99 19.54
CA THR A 107 -5.07 -19.43 18.30
C THR A 107 -6.33 -18.60 18.57
N LEU A 108 -7.23 -19.10 19.41
CA LEU A 108 -8.45 -18.37 19.77
C LEU A 108 -8.13 -17.08 20.52
N ALA A 109 -7.21 -17.13 21.50
CA ALA A 109 -6.74 -15.96 22.22
C ALA A 109 -6.07 -14.94 21.27
N PHE A 110 -5.27 -15.39 20.31
CA PHE A 110 -4.70 -14.51 19.29
C PHE A 110 -5.79 -13.83 18.43
N ILE A 111 -6.82 -14.57 18.00
CA ILE A 111 -7.93 -14.00 17.22
C ILE A 111 -8.67 -12.93 18.02
N GLU A 112 -8.92 -13.17 19.31
CA GLU A 112 -9.54 -12.18 20.20
C GLU A 112 -8.65 -10.93 20.35
N LEU A 113 -7.36 -11.11 20.62
CA LEU A 113 -6.41 -10.01 20.73
C LEU A 113 -6.28 -9.21 19.43
N ALA A 114 -6.18 -9.88 18.28
CA ALA A 114 -6.06 -9.20 16.99
C ALA A 114 -7.29 -8.34 16.67
N ARG A 115 -8.50 -8.78 17.07
CA ARG A 115 -9.74 -8.02 16.89
C ARG A 115 -9.86 -6.79 17.79
N THR A 116 -9.16 -6.73 18.92
CA THR A 116 -9.15 -5.55 19.78
C THR A 116 -8.11 -4.52 19.35
N LEU A 117 -7.00 -4.96 18.75
CA LEU A 117 -5.90 -4.10 18.31
C LEU A 117 -6.13 -3.46 16.93
N LEU A 118 -6.89 -4.11 16.06
CA LEU A 118 -7.21 -3.62 14.72
C LEU A 118 -8.73 -3.49 14.62
N PRO A 119 -9.31 -2.28 14.80
CA PRO A 119 -10.74 -2.10 14.56
C PRO A 119 -11.05 -2.49 13.11
N VAL A 120 -11.91 -3.49 12.96
CA VAL A 120 -12.41 -4.02 11.69
C VAL A 120 -13.32 -3.01 11.00
#